data_AF-A0A7X6PFH6-F1
#
_entry.id   AF-A0A7X6PFH6-F1
#
_cell.length_a   1.000
_cell.length_b   1.000
_cell.length_c   1.000
_cell.angle_alpha   90.00
_cell.angle_beta   90.00
_cell.angle_gamma   90.00
#
_symmetry.space_group_name_H-M   'P 1'
#
loop_
_entity.id
_entity.type
_entity.pdbx_description
1 polymer ?
#
loop_
_entity_poly.entity_id
_entity_poly.type
_entity_poly.pdbx_seq_one_letter_code
_entity_poly.pdbx_strand_id
1 'polypeptide(L)'
;MALLILLSGCGTEEKDIYLTPEKALHYFEKIRESCDSDDGRLWGINLYGPMMFIDRTTRKMIANYPDKDGLLREKDGVYTGLYPRDQLISNTAVRYGSTLFGIAPLPNEEDEFRIMTRALHCLFHRYQDSIGFTSSGYNTANLDEKNARLWLKLEWKALRKAI
;
A
#
# COMPACT_ATOMS: atom_id res chain seq x y z
N MET A 1 29.26 43.92 22.26
CA MET A 1 29.75 42.82 21.41
C MET A 1 28.63 41.79 21.31
N ALA A 2 27.82 41.84 20.26
CA ALA A 2 26.63 40.99 20.12
C ALA A 2 27.02 39.70 19.39
N LEU A 3 26.79 38.56 20.03
CA LEU A 3 27.12 37.24 19.52
C LEU A 3 25.95 36.73 18.68
N LEU A 4 26.07 36.75 17.35
CA LEU A 4 25.12 36.09 16.45
C LEU A 4 25.37 34.58 16.50
N ILE A 5 24.37 33.83 16.97
CA ILE A 5 24.33 32.38 16.87
C ILE A 5 23.71 32.02 15.52
N LEU A 6 24.54 31.57 14.58
CA LEU A 6 24.09 30.99 13.31
C LEU A 6 23.65 29.55 13.58
N LEU A 7 22.33 29.32 13.59
CA LEU A 7 21.74 27.98 13.57
C LEU A 7 21.86 27.43 12.15
N SER A 8 22.89 26.62 11.89
CA SER A 8 22.96 25.79 10.69
C SER A 8 21.86 24.73 10.76
N GLY A 9 20.76 24.95 10.04
CA GLY A 9 19.71 23.96 9.85
C GLY A 9 20.28 22.73 9.16
N CYS A 10 20.20 21.58 9.84
CA CYS A 10 20.53 20.29 9.26
C CYS A 10 19.40 19.91 8.29
N GLY A 11 19.56 20.28 7.02
CA GLY A 11 18.69 19.79 5.95
C GLY A 11 18.94 18.30 5.80
N THR A 12 18.07 17.47 6.36
CA THR A 12 18.04 16.04 6.03
C THR A 12 17.78 15.93 4.54
N GLU A 13 18.72 15.36 3.78
CA GLU A 13 18.47 14.96 2.39
C GLU A 13 17.22 14.09 2.36
N GLU A 14 16.15 14.64 1.80
CA GLU A 14 14.90 13.91 1.65
C GLU A 14 15.16 12.81 0.62
N LYS A 15 15.31 11.56 1.08
CA LYS A 15 15.46 10.44 0.16
C LYS A 15 14.27 10.44 -0.79
N ASP A 16 14.53 10.64 -2.07
CA ASP A 16 13.51 10.49 -3.09
C ASP A 16 13.23 9.01 -3.31
N ILE A 17 11.94 8.72 -3.46
CA ILE A 17 11.46 7.38 -3.78
C ILE A 17 11.46 7.24 -5.30
N TYR A 18 11.65 6.04 -5.82
CA TYR A 18 11.67 5.83 -7.28
C TYR A 18 10.35 6.17 -7.97
N LEU A 19 9.24 6.21 -7.21
CA LEU A 19 7.92 6.54 -7.70
C LEU A 19 7.73 8.06 -7.76
N THR A 20 8.09 8.65 -8.90
CA THR A 20 7.80 10.06 -9.19
C THR A 20 6.30 10.25 -9.48
N PRO A 21 5.77 11.49 -9.44
CA PRO A 21 4.40 11.77 -9.84
C PRO A 21 4.02 11.21 -11.22
N GLU A 22 4.90 11.33 -12.21
CA GLU A 22 4.66 10.83 -13.57
C GLU A 22 4.54 9.31 -13.61
N LYS A 23 5.43 8.60 -12.88
CA LYS A 23 5.34 7.15 -12.74
C LYS A 23 4.09 6.73 -11.97
N ALA A 24 3.73 7.46 -10.91
CA ALA A 24 2.52 7.20 -10.16
C ALA A 24 1.27 7.31 -11.05
N LEU A 25 1.16 8.36 -11.85
CA LEU A 25 0.10 8.53 -12.85
C LEU A 25 0.08 7.36 -13.84
N HIS A 26 1.24 6.96 -14.37
CA HIS A 26 1.34 5.81 -15.26
C HIS A 26 0.79 4.52 -14.62
N TYR A 27 1.18 4.22 -13.38
CA TYR A 27 0.65 3.04 -12.69
C TYR A 27 -0.85 3.17 -12.38
N PHE A 28 -1.32 4.34 -11.94
CA PHE A 28 -2.74 4.56 -11.67
C PHE A 28 -3.59 4.40 -12.93
N GLU A 29 -3.08 4.78 -14.10
CA GLU A 29 -3.75 4.55 -15.38
C GLU A 29 -3.79 3.05 -15.71
N LYS A 30 -2.65 2.35 -15.64
CA LYS A 30 -2.61 0.90 -15.90
C LYS A 30 -3.53 0.10 -14.97
N ILE A 31 -3.62 0.52 -13.71
CA ILE A 31 -4.54 -0.08 -12.73
C ILE A 31 -5.99 0.19 -13.14
N ARG A 32 -6.32 1.41 -13.56
CA ARG A 32 -7.65 1.74 -14.08
C ARG A 32 -7.99 0.89 -15.29
N GLU A 33 -7.12 0.86 -16.30
CA GLU A 33 -7.30 0.05 -17.51
C GLU A 33 -7.51 -1.43 -17.19
N SER A 34 -6.77 -1.98 -16.21
CA SER A 34 -6.95 -3.36 -15.78
C SER A 34 -8.29 -3.60 -15.08
N CYS A 35 -8.76 -2.66 -14.26
CA CYS A 35 -10.06 -2.74 -13.61
C CYS A 35 -11.21 -2.57 -14.62
N ASP A 36 -11.09 -1.62 -15.54
CA ASP A 36 -12.06 -1.34 -16.60
C ASP A 36 -12.12 -2.46 -17.62
N SER A 37 -11.00 -3.13 -17.90
CA SER A 37 -10.98 -4.31 -18.75
C SER A 37 -11.79 -5.45 -18.14
N ASP A 38 -11.68 -5.70 -16.82
CA ASP A 38 -12.53 -6.69 -16.12
C ASP A 38 -13.99 -6.24 -16.01
N ASP A 39 -14.21 -4.94 -15.79
CA ASP A 39 -15.52 -4.29 -15.59
C ASP A 39 -16.44 -5.03 -14.62
N GLY A 40 -15.86 -5.55 -13.53
CA GLY A 40 -16.60 -6.27 -12.51
C GLY A 40 -17.08 -7.67 -12.93
N ARG A 41 -16.60 -8.23 -14.05
CA ARG A 41 -16.88 -9.64 -14.40
C ARG A 41 -16.44 -10.61 -13.30
N LEU A 42 -15.36 -10.31 -12.58
CA LEU A 42 -14.88 -11.16 -11.50
C LEU A 42 -15.58 -10.88 -10.15
N TRP A 43 -15.82 -9.60 -9.83
CA TRP A 43 -16.22 -9.19 -8.47
C TRP A 43 -17.64 -8.62 -8.36
N GLY A 44 -18.38 -8.56 -9.48
CA GLY A 44 -19.69 -7.92 -9.58
C GLY A 44 -19.65 -6.38 -9.55
N ILE A 45 -18.46 -5.78 -9.48
CA ILE A 45 -18.23 -4.34 -9.49
C ILE A 45 -16.83 -4.03 -10.04
N ASN A 46 -16.68 -2.88 -10.71
CA ASN A 46 -15.38 -2.34 -11.05
C ASN A 46 -14.63 -1.90 -9.77
N LEU A 47 -13.43 -2.44 -9.54
CA LEU A 47 -12.67 -2.21 -8.32
C LEU A 47 -11.96 -0.85 -8.25
N TYR A 48 -11.85 -0.13 -9.37
CA TYR A 48 -11.09 1.13 -9.40
C TYR A 48 -11.66 2.16 -8.42
N GLY A 49 -10.77 2.94 -7.79
CA GLY A 49 -11.17 3.96 -6.84
C GLY A 49 -9.99 4.47 -6.01
N PRO A 50 -10.27 5.10 -4.84
CA PRO A 50 -9.21 5.70 -4.02
C PRO A 50 -8.17 4.67 -3.58
N MET A 51 -6.92 4.92 -3.94
CA MET A 51 -5.76 4.16 -3.51
C MET A 51 -4.53 5.03 -3.33
N MET A 52 -3.56 4.50 -2.60
CA MET A 52 -2.36 5.23 -2.23
C MET A 52 -1.17 4.28 -2.22
N PHE A 53 -0.09 4.68 -2.90
CA PHE A 53 1.22 4.07 -2.76
C PHE A 53 1.95 4.68 -1.57
N ILE A 54 2.63 3.83 -0.78
CA ILE A 54 3.43 4.27 0.36
C ILE A 54 4.81 3.63 0.27
N ASP A 55 5.86 4.45 0.31
CA ASP A 55 7.20 3.95 0.54
C ASP A 55 7.41 3.59 2.02
N ARG A 56 7.91 2.38 2.29
CA ARG A 56 8.09 1.91 3.66
C ARG A 56 9.19 2.62 4.42
N THR A 57 10.20 3.13 3.71
CA THR A 57 11.39 3.71 4.32
C THR A 57 11.17 5.16 4.71
N THR A 58 10.70 5.97 3.76
CA THR A 58 10.50 7.41 3.89
C THR A 58 9.10 7.78 4.37
N ARG A 59 8.14 6.86 4.23
CA ARG A 59 6.71 7.10 4.48
C ARG A 59 6.08 8.16 3.57
N LYS A 60 6.77 8.56 2.49
CA LYS A 60 6.18 9.33 1.40
C LYS A 60 4.99 8.56 0.83
N MET A 61 3.87 9.24 0.70
CA MET A 61 2.64 8.69 0.14
C MET A 61 2.22 9.45 -1.11
N ILE A 62 1.70 8.71 -2.09
CA ILE A 62 1.19 9.25 -3.35
C ILE A 62 -0.15 8.55 -3.65
N ALA A 63 -1.22 9.33 -3.84
CA ALA A 63 -2.58 8.85 -4.04
C ALA A 63 -3.20 9.39 -5.34
N ASN A 64 -4.18 8.66 -5.88
CA ASN A 64 -4.92 9.03 -7.09
C ASN A 64 -6.18 9.86 -6.81
N TYR A 65 -6.60 9.99 -5.55
CA TYR A 65 -7.75 10.80 -5.13
C TYR A 65 -7.36 11.72 -3.96
N PRO A 66 -8.02 12.88 -3.81
CA PRO A 66 -7.90 13.68 -2.61
C PRO A 66 -8.53 12.96 -1.42
N ASP A 67 -8.04 13.28 -0.22
CA ASP A 67 -8.80 13.03 0.99
C ASP A 67 -9.83 14.15 1.21
N LYS A 68 -10.89 13.88 1.97
CA LYS A 68 -11.97 14.85 2.22
C LYS A 68 -11.59 15.94 3.21
N ASP A 69 -10.57 15.70 4.02
CA ASP A 69 -10.15 16.60 5.09
C ASP A 69 -9.02 17.57 4.62
N GLY A 70 -8.55 17.44 3.38
CA GLY A 70 -7.54 18.30 2.78
C GLY A 70 -6.12 18.07 3.33
N LEU A 71 -5.82 16.87 3.82
CA LEU A 71 -4.52 16.50 4.40
C LEU A 71 -3.46 16.24 3.32
N LEU A 72 -3.86 15.73 2.16
CA LEU A 72 -3.02 15.50 1.00
C LEU A 72 -2.89 16.77 0.17
N ARG A 73 -1.68 17.02 -0.34
CA ARG A 73 -1.39 18.15 -1.22
C ARG A 73 -1.33 17.67 -2.66
N GLU A 74 -2.12 18.28 -3.51
CA GLU A 74 -2.03 18.06 -4.95
C GLU A 74 -0.67 18.57 -5.46
N LYS A 75 -0.01 17.74 -6.26
CA LYS A 75 1.24 18.04 -6.94
C LYS A 75 1.30 17.20 -8.22
N ASP A 76 1.47 17.85 -9.37
CA ASP A 76 1.68 17.19 -10.66
C ASP A 76 0.61 16.13 -10.98
N GLY A 77 -0.66 16.41 -10.66
CA GLY A 77 -1.80 15.52 -10.94
C GLY A 77 -2.01 14.36 -9.96
N VAL A 78 -1.19 14.26 -8.91
CA VAL A 78 -1.35 13.28 -7.83
C VAL A 78 -1.45 13.96 -6.48
N TYR A 79 -1.89 13.23 -5.46
CA TYR A 79 -2.05 13.73 -4.10
C TYR A 79 -0.95 13.16 -3.20
N THR A 80 -0.18 14.03 -2.57
CA THR A 80 1.05 13.66 -1.85
C THR A 80 1.03 14.06 -0.38
N GLY A 81 1.83 13.36 0.41
CA GLY A 81 2.15 13.76 1.79
C GLY A 81 3.03 12.74 2.50
N LEU A 82 3.02 12.77 3.83
CA LEU A 82 3.72 11.82 4.67
C LEU A 82 2.73 11.02 5.51
N TYR A 83 2.78 9.71 5.41
CA TYR A 83 1.86 8.87 6.16
C TYR A 83 2.29 8.81 7.64
N PRO A 84 1.35 8.90 8.60
CA PRO A 84 1.66 9.03 10.03
C PRO A 84 2.57 7.92 10.58
N ARG A 85 3.50 8.29 11.48
CA ARG A 85 4.50 7.36 12.04
C ARG A 85 3.91 6.36 13.04
N ASP A 86 2.81 6.73 13.67
CA ASP A 86 2.03 5.92 14.61
C ASP A 86 1.10 4.91 13.93
N GLN A 87 0.96 4.98 12.59
CA GLN A 87 0.14 4.06 11.82
C GLN A 87 0.99 3.02 11.06
N LEU A 88 0.57 1.75 11.13
CA LEU A 88 1.21 0.66 10.41
C LEU A 88 0.98 0.79 8.90
N ILE A 89 2.03 0.49 8.12
CA ILE A 89 1.92 0.35 6.66
C ILE A 89 1.50 -1.09 6.33
N SER A 90 0.21 -1.27 6.11
CA SER A 90 -0.41 -2.53 5.70
C SER A 90 -0.75 -2.51 4.21
N ASN A 91 -1.04 -3.69 3.65
CA ASN A 91 -1.57 -3.91 2.31
C ASN A 91 -3.10 -4.10 2.34
N THR A 92 -3.82 -3.19 3.01
CA THR A 92 -5.28 -3.29 3.20
C THR A 92 -5.96 -1.93 3.02
N ALA A 93 -7.27 -1.88 3.26
CA ALA A 93 -8.03 -0.65 3.30
C ALA A 93 -7.72 0.18 4.56
N VAL A 94 -7.56 1.48 4.41
CA VAL A 94 -7.37 2.43 5.52
C VAL A 94 -8.18 3.69 5.27
N ARG A 95 -8.84 4.20 6.31
CA ARG A 95 -9.48 5.51 6.28
C ARG A 95 -8.45 6.59 6.59
N TYR A 96 -8.15 7.43 5.59
CA TYR A 96 -7.23 8.56 5.70
C TYR A 96 -7.93 9.83 5.24
N GLY A 97 -7.92 10.87 6.07
CA GLY A 97 -8.64 12.13 5.81
C GLY A 97 -10.10 11.91 5.37
N SER A 98 -10.83 11.09 6.14
CA SER A 98 -12.23 10.72 5.88
C SER A 98 -12.52 10.01 4.54
N THR A 99 -11.51 9.69 3.73
CA THR A 99 -11.59 8.86 2.52
C THR A 99 -11.06 7.47 2.79
N LEU A 100 -11.75 6.45 2.29
CA LEU A 100 -11.29 5.05 2.40
C LEU A 100 -10.39 4.72 1.21
N PHE A 101 -9.10 4.50 1.46
CA PHE A 101 -8.10 4.17 0.46
C PHE A 101 -7.70 2.69 0.52
N GLY A 102 -7.41 2.09 -0.63
CA GLY A 102 -6.57 0.89 -0.68
C GLY A 102 -5.10 1.28 -0.55
N ILE A 103 -4.42 0.83 0.50
CA ILE A 103 -3.01 1.16 0.74
C ILE A 103 -2.10 0.11 0.11
N ALA A 104 -1.29 0.50 -0.87
CA ALA A 104 -0.37 -0.39 -1.58
C ALA A 104 1.10 -0.03 -1.26
N PRO A 105 1.76 -0.75 -0.33
CA PRO A 105 3.16 -0.48 0.00
C PRO A 105 4.07 -0.80 -1.17
N LEU A 106 4.94 0.14 -1.52
CA LEU A 106 5.88 -0.01 -2.62
C LEU A 106 6.87 -1.15 -2.36
N PRO A 107 7.24 -1.95 -3.39
CA PRO A 107 8.40 -2.82 -3.31
C PRO A 107 9.69 -1.98 -3.20
N ASN A 108 10.76 -2.58 -2.67
CA ASN A 108 12.05 -1.89 -2.46
C ASN A 108 12.68 -1.39 -3.78
N GLU A 109 12.43 -2.12 -4.86
CA GLU A 109 12.86 -1.81 -6.22
C GLU A 109 11.62 -1.76 -7.11
N GLU A 110 11.70 -0.98 -8.19
CA GLU A 110 10.61 -0.87 -9.14
C GLU A 110 10.38 -2.21 -9.86
N ASP A 111 9.20 -2.79 -9.64
CA ASP A 111 8.76 -4.04 -10.23
C ASP A 111 7.27 -3.87 -10.55
N GLU A 112 6.98 -3.73 -11.84
CA GLU A 112 5.62 -3.47 -12.32
C GLU A 112 4.64 -4.54 -11.86
N PHE A 113 5.00 -5.82 -11.98
CA PHE A 113 4.11 -6.92 -11.60
C PHE A 113 3.75 -6.85 -10.12
N ARG A 114 4.73 -6.59 -9.25
CA ARG A 114 4.52 -6.43 -7.80
C ARG A 114 3.70 -5.19 -7.46
N ILE A 115 3.92 -4.08 -8.15
CA ILE A 115 3.15 -2.85 -7.95
C ILE A 115 1.68 -3.09 -8.35
N MET A 116 1.44 -3.62 -9.55
CA MET A 116 0.11 -3.89 -10.10
C MET A 116 -0.67 -4.88 -9.24
N THR A 117 -0.09 -6.03 -8.92
CA THR A 117 -0.77 -7.07 -8.13
C THR A 117 -1.09 -6.60 -6.72
N ARG A 118 -0.18 -5.87 -6.05
CA ARG A 118 -0.45 -5.27 -4.74
C ARG A 118 -1.55 -4.23 -4.81
N ALA A 119 -1.53 -3.35 -5.82
CA ALA A 119 -2.55 -2.33 -5.99
C ALA A 119 -3.95 -2.94 -6.13
N LEU A 120 -4.12 -3.90 -7.04
CA LEU A 120 -5.39 -4.61 -7.25
C LEU A 120 -5.86 -5.35 -5.99
N HIS A 121 -4.94 -6.01 -5.28
CA HIS A 121 -5.23 -6.65 -4.00
C HIS A 121 -5.74 -5.65 -2.94
N CYS A 122 -5.12 -4.47 -2.85
CA CYS A 122 -5.51 -3.46 -1.87
C CYS A 122 -6.83 -2.76 -2.27
N LEU A 123 -7.09 -2.60 -3.57
CA LEU A 123 -8.39 -2.13 -4.08
C LEU A 123 -9.50 -3.13 -3.74
N PHE A 124 -9.24 -4.44 -3.82
CA PHE A 124 -10.18 -5.47 -3.38
C PHE A 124 -10.45 -5.38 -1.88
N HIS A 125 -9.42 -5.23 -1.04
CA HIS A 125 -9.61 -5.01 0.40
C HIS A 125 -10.42 -3.74 0.70
N ARG A 126 -10.22 -2.66 -0.06
CA ARG A 126 -11.05 -1.45 0.02
C ARG A 126 -12.52 -1.75 -0.30
N TYR A 127 -12.78 -2.54 -1.34
CA TYR A 127 -14.14 -2.96 -1.68
C TYR A 127 -14.77 -3.79 -0.57
N GLN A 128 -14.04 -4.77 -0.01
CA GLN A 128 -14.48 -5.56 1.14
C GLN A 128 -14.90 -4.68 2.32
N ASP A 129 -14.04 -3.74 2.73
CA ASP A 129 -14.36 -2.80 3.82
C ASP A 129 -15.58 -1.93 3.49
N SER A 130 -15.72 -1.49 2.23
CA SER A 130 -16.85 -0.65 1.81
C SER A 130 -18.21 -1.35 1.89
N ILE A 131 -18.25 -2.68 1.82
CA ILE A 131 -19.48 -3.48 1.98
C ILE A 131 -19.61 -4.08 3.40
N GLY A 132 -18.76 -3.66 4.34
CA GLY A 132 -18.75 -4.18 5.71
C GLY A 132 -18.18 -5.59 5.85
N PHE A 133 -17.52 -6.11 4.82
CA PHE A 133 -16.81 -7.38 4.92
C PHE A 133 -15.47 -7.17 5.60
N THR A 134 -15.41 -7.45 6.90
CA THR A 134 -14.17 -7.49 7.65
C THR A 134 -13.62 -8.91 7.63
N SER A 135 -12.42 -9.12 7.08
CA SER A 135 -11.68 -10.34 7.37
C SER A 135 -11.40 -10.35 8.87
N SER A 136 -11.97 -11.32 9.60
CA SER A 136 -11.48 -11.62 10.95
C SER A 136 -9.97 -11.81 10.85
N GLY A 137 -9.20 -11.18 11.74
CA GLY A 137 -7.77 -11.39 11.78
C GLY A 137 -7.50 -12.89 11.76
N TYR A 138 -6.75 -13.35 10.76
CA TYR A 138 -6.41 -14.75 10.61
C TYR A 138 -5.48 -15.11 11.79
N ASN A 139 -6.08 -15.51 12.91
CA ASN A 139 -5.35 -16.03 14.05
C ASN A 139 -5.27 -17.54 13.88
N THR A 140 -4.22 -18.00 13.21
CA THR A 140 -3.90 -19.43 13.14
C THR A 140 -3.12 -19.86 14.39
N ALA A 141 -3.69 -19.64 15.59
CA ALA A 141 -3.08 -20.10 16.83
C ALA A 141 -2.80 -21.62 16.79
N ASN A 142 -3.64 -22.36 16.06
CA ASN A 142 -3.43 -23.79 15.77
C ASN A 142 -2.13 -24.08 15.00
N LEU A 143 -1.64 -23.15 14.16
CA LEU A 143 -0.35 -23.29 13.47
C LEU A 143 0.86 -22.96 14.37
N ASP A 144 0.65 -22.26 15.49
CA ASP A 144 1.70 -22.04 16.50
C ASP A 144 1.92 -23.26 17.41
N GLU A 145 1.01 -24.23 17.40
CA GLU A 145 1.17 -25.48 18.13
C GLU A 145 2.41 -26.24 17.67
N LYS A 146 3.10 -26.88 18.63
CA LYS A 146 4.30 -27.68 18.36
C LYS A 146 4.04 -28.73 17.27
N ASN A 147 2.89 -29.40 17.34
CA ASN A 147 2.55 -30.48 16.41
C ASN A 147 2.29 -29.96 15.01
N ALA A 148 1.52 -28.86 14.85
CA ALA A 148 1.29 -28.24 13.54
C ALA A 148 2.62 -27.85 12.85
N ARG A 149 3.56 -27.26 13.59
CA ARG A 149 4.90 -26.93 13.08
C ARG A 149 5.73 -28.17 12.71
N LEU A 150 5.55 -29.29 13.41
CA LEU A 150 6.19 -30.57 13.07
C LEU A 150 5.60 -31.15 11.78
N TRP A 151 4.27 -31.18 11.66
CA TRP A 151 3.59 -31.69 10.46
C TRP A 151 3.96 -30.90 9.22
N LEU A 152 3.94 -29.56 9.27
CA LEU A 152 4.33 -28.71 8.14
C LEU A 152 5.78 -28.98 7.70
N LYS A 153 6.70 -29.20 8.65
CA LYS A 153 8.10 -29.55 8.35
C LYS A 153 8.23 -30.93 7.71
N LEU A 154 7.41 -31.91 8.13
CA LEU A 154 7.38 -33.25 7.55
C LEU A 154 6.83 -33.21 6.13
N GLU A 155 5.73 -32.49 5.89
CA GLU A 155 5.17 -32.28 4.56
C GLU A 155 6.19 -31.63 3.61
N TRP A 156 6.90 -30.59 4.05
CA TRP A 156 7.96 -29.99 3.24
C TRP A 156 9.13 -30.95 2.97
N LYS A 157 9.49 -31.81 3.92
CA LYS A 157 10.52 -32.85 3.69
C LYS A 157 10.03 -33.90 2.70
N ALA A 158 8.76 -34.31 2.78
CA ALA A 158 8.16 -35.24 1.85
C ALA A 158 8.09 -34.65 0.44
N LEU A 159 7.64 -33.39 0.32
CA LEU A 159 7.60 -32.66 -0.96
C LEU A 159 8.99 -32.58 -1.59
N ARG A 160 10.01 -32.15 -0.83
CA ARG A 160 11.42 -32.10 -1.32
C ARG A 160 12.00 -33.43 -1.78
N LYS A 161 11.40 -34.55 -1.38
CA LYS A 161 11.82 -35.89 -1.82
C LYS A 161 11.04 -36.35 -3.05
N ALA A 162 9.83 -35.80 -3.26
CA ALA A 162 8.96 -36.16 -4.36
C ALA A 162 9.25 -35.36 -5.64
N ILE A 163 9.87 -34.18 -5.49
CA ILE A 163 10.44 -33.37 -6.59
C ILE A 163 11.96 -33.58 -6.67
#